data_AF-A0A518D4W5-F1
#
_entry.id   AF-A0A518D4W5-F1
#
_cell.length_a   1.000
_cell.length_b   1.000
_cell.length_c   1.000
_cell.angle_alpha   90.00
_cell.angle_beta   90.00
_cell.angle_gamma   90.00
#
_symmetry.space_group_name_H-M   'P 1'
#
loop_
_entity.id
_entity.type
_entity.pdbx_description
1 polymer ?
#
loop_
_entity_poly.entity_id
_entity_poly.type
_entity_poly.pdbx_seq_one_letter_code
_entity_poly.pdbx_strand_id
1 'polypeptide(L)'
;MLAANDSKSAYPLLGQILSIEGERLDNLELAALPLAALMDLSKQVGRVTSEEERRILDSLPDPELFYVSLEDARSLYLANPSRYFVDMQIYESADEYRTQYLDFTLHVTELLMESRRLRVEIGATTAIEEMLKGASTRADDVPLTWTYQRFGQILVGCDEAGNEVRHCTVPWSGVPF
;
A
#
# COMPACT_ATOMS: atom_id res chain seq x y z
N MET A 1 -22.44 35.31 -0.21
CA MET A 1 -21.94 34.23 -1.09
C MET A 1 -20.52 33.93 -0.65
N LEU A 2 -20.34 32.89 0.18
CA LEU A 2 -19.01 32.40 0.50
C LEU A 2 -18.51 31.64 -0.73
N ALA A 3 -17.36 32.07 -1.26
CA ALA A 3 -16.64 31.32 -2.26
C ALA A 3 -16.38 29.92 -1.70
N ALA A 4 -16.86 28.90 -2.39
CA ALA A 4 -16.43 27.54 -2.14
C ALA A 4 -14.90 27.54 -2.29
N ASN A 5 -14.20 27.19 -1.22
CA ASN A 5 -12.78 26.89 -1.29
C ASN A 5 -12.66 25.70 -2.25
N ASP A 6 -12.26 25.96 -3.50
CA ASP A 6 -11.79 24.94 -4.43
C ASP A 6 -10.44 24.41 -3.93
N SER A 7 -10.46 23.76 -2.76
CA SER A 7 -9.42 22.81 -2.39
C SER A 7 -9.61 21.63 -3.34
N LYS A 8 -8.81 21.57 -4.40
CA LYS A 8 -8.74 20.37 -5.22
C LYS A 8 -8.30 19.24 -4.30
N SER A 9 -9.21 18.30 -4.00
CA SER A 9 -8.90 17.10 -3.23
C SER A 9 -7.61 16.46 -3.76
N ALA A 10 -6.77 15.96 -2.85
CA ALA A 10 -5.60 15.17 -3.21
C ALA A 10 -5.98 13.82 -3.85
N TYR A 11 -7.24 13.40 -3.69
CA TYR A 11 -7.80 12.11 -4.08
C TYR A 11 -9.15 12.26 -4.80
N PRO A 12 -9.21 12.96 -5.94
CA PRO A 12 -10.48 13.30 -6.58
C PRO A 12 -11.31 12.09 -7.03
N LEU A 13 -10.69 10.97 -7.40
CA LEU A 13 -11.44 9.75 -7.76
C LEU A 13 -11.87 8.98 -6.52
N LEU A 14 -10.97 8.77 -5.56
CA LEU A 14 -11.31 8.04 -4.33
C LEU A 14 -12.28 8.81 -3.44
N GLY A 15 -12.24 10.15 -3.43
CA GLY A 15 -13.16 11.00 -2.68
C GLY A 15 -14.62 10.92 -3.12
N GLN A 16 -14.87 10.35 -4.30
CA GLN A 16 -16.21 10.05 -4.81
C GLN A 16 -16.68 8.64 -4.42
N ILE A 17 -15.77 7.75 -4.04
CA ILE A 17 -16.03 6.32 -3.81
C ILE A 17 -15.99 5.99 -2.31
N LEU A 18 -15.07 6.62 -1.58
CA LEU A 18 -14.75 6.28 -0.20
C LEU A 18 -15.36 7.28 0.79
N SER A 19 -15.85 6.72 1.89
CA SER A 19 -16.34 7.49 3.03
C SER A 19 -16.10 6.73 4.33
N ILE A 20 -15.83 7.46 5.40
CA ILE A 20 -15.78 6.94 6.77
C ILE A 20 -16.92 7.58 7.54
N GLU A 21 -17.78 6.77 8.16
CA GLU A 21 -18.90 7.27 8.98
C GLU A 21 -19.80 8.31 8.26
N GLY A 22 -19.89 8.22 6.93
CA GLY A 22 -20.66 9.15 6.10
C GLY A 22 -19.92 10.43 5.69
N GLU A 23 -18.69 10.63 6.18
CA GLU A 23 -17.81 11.72 5.75
C GLU A 23 -16.94 11.29 4.57
N ARG A 24 -16.91 12.13 3.53
CA ARG A 24 -16.10 11.89 2.32
C ARG A 24 -14.63 12.07 2.63
N LEU A 25 -13.79 11.26 1.98
CA LEU A 25 -12.33 11.32 2.09
C LEU A 25 -11.77 12.74 1.93
N ASP A 26 -12.36 13.54 1.03
CA ASP A 26 -11.93 14.92 0.75
C ASP A 26 -11.98 15.86 1.97
N ASN A 27 -12.75 15.50 2.98
CA ASN A 27 -12.92 16.27 4.22
C ASN A 27 -12.18 15.65 5.41
N LEU A 28 -11.59 14.46 5.25
CA LEU A 28 -10.94 13.75 6.35
C LEU A 28 -9.53 14.28 6.58
N GLU A 29 -9.22 14.63 7.83
CA GLU A 29 -7.85 14.81 8.29
C GLU A 29 -7.28 13.46 8.74
N LEU A 30 -6.53 12.78 7.87
CA LEU A 30 -6.03 11.42 8.13
C LEU A 30 -5.20 11.32 9.42
N ALA A 31 -4.43 12.35 9.75
CA ALA A 31 -3.61 12.40 10.96
C ALA A 31 -4.44 12.43 12.26
N ALA A 32 -5.70 12.88 12.18
CA ALA A 32 -6.60 12.95 13.33
C ALA A 32 -7.51 11.71 13.47
N LEU A 33 -7.52 10.82 12.46
CA LEU A 33 -8.37 9.64 12.48
C LEU A 33 -7.89 8.61 13.52
N PRO A 34 -8.81 7.96 14.26
CA PRO A 34 -8.46 6.86 15.14
C PRO A 34 -7.99 5.65 14.33
N LEU A 35 -7.16 4.79 14.95
CA LEU A 35 -6.60 3.58 14.32
C LEU A 35 -7.68 2.72 13.63
N ALA A 36 -8.84 2.55 14.26
CA ALA A 36 -9.93 1.76 13.69
C ALA A 36 -10.45 2.33 12.36
N ALA A 37 -10.59 3.65 12.26
CA ALA A 37 -11.02 4.33 11.04
C ALA A 37 -9.94 4.24 9.95
N LEU A 38 -8.67 4.39 10.31
CA LEU A 38 -7.53 4.22 9.39
C LEU A 38 -7.46 2.79 8.82
N MET A 39 -7.69 1.79 9.68
CA MET A 39 -7.74 0.39 9.27
C MET A 39 -8.94 0.09 8.36
N ASP A 40 -10.10 0.68 8.65
CA ASP A 40 -11.28 0.55 7.80
C ASP A 40 -11.03 1.20 6.43
N LEU A 41 -10.55 2.44 6.41
CA LEU A 41 -10.18 3.13 5.17
C LEU A 41 -9.16 2.33 4.36
N SER A 42 -8.12 1.82 5.01
CA SER A 42 -7.11 0.98 4.37
C SER A 42 -7.72 -0.26 3.70
N LYS A 43 -8.71 -0.92 4.33
CA LYS A 43 -9.44 -2.04 3.73
C LYS A 43 -10.30 -1.59 2.56
N GLN A 44 -11.01 -0.47 2.68
CA GLN A 44 -11.85 0.06 1.60
C GLN A 44 -10.99 0.39 0.36
N VAL A 45 -9.84 1.05 0.55
CA VAL A 45 -8.88 1.34 -0.54
C VAL A 45 -8.36 0.05 -1.16
N GLY A 46 -7.98 -0.93 -0.35
CA GLY A 46 -7.53 -2.23 -0.85
C GLY A 46 -8.56 -2.92 -1.73
N ARG A 47 -9.84 -2.88 -1.34
CA ARG A 47 -10.94 -3.42 -2.16
C ARG A 47 -11.05 -2.69 -3.50
N VAL A 48 -11.06 -1.35 -3.49
CA VAL A 48 -11.13 -0.54 -4.73
C VAL A 48 -9.94 -0.83 -5.64
N THR A 49 -8.73 -0.93 -5.08
CA THR A 49 -7.52 -1.31 -5.81
C THR A 49 -7.69 -2.67 -6.48
N SER A 50 -8.07 -3.72 -5.74
CA SER A 50 -8.20 -5.07 -6.29
C SER A 50 -9.32 -5.20 -7.32
N GLU A 51 -10.42 -4.47 -7.15
CA GLU A 51 -11.51 -4.41 -8.14
C GLU A 51 -11.04 -3.76 -9.44
N GLU A 52 -10.29 -2.66 -9.35
CA GLU A 52 -9.74 -1.95 -10.51
C GLU A 52 -8.63 -2.75 -11.22
N GLU A 53 -7.70 -3.36 -10.48
CA GLU A 53 -6.68 -4.27 -11.01
C GLU A 53 -7.32 -5.41 -11.79
N ARG A 54 -8.31 -6.09 -11.19
CA ARG A 54 -9.04 -7.19 -11.84
C ARG A 54 -9.75 -6.72 -13.10
N ARG A 55 -10.46 -5.59 -13.04
CA ARG A 55 -11.18 -5.04 -14.21
C ARG A 55 -10.25 -4.80 -15.39
N ILE A 56 -9.05 -4.30 -15.12
CA ILE A 56 -8.05 -4.05 -16.17
C ILE A 56 -7.49 -5.39 -16.67
N LEU A 57 -7.07 -6.28 -15.76
CA LEU A 57 -6.53 -7.60 -16.10
C LEU A 57 -7.47 -8.41 -17.00
N ASP A 58 -8.77 -8.46 -16.67
CA ASP A 58 -9.79 -9.18 -17.43
C ASP A 58 -9.98 -8.62 -18.87
N SER A 59 -9.49 -7.40 -19.12
CA SER A 59 -9.56 -6.74 -20.43
C SER A 59 -8.27 -6.86 -21.25
N LEU A 60 -7.16 -7.33 -20.66
CA LEU A 60 -5.88 -7.43 -21.34
C LEU A 60 -5.77 -8.75 -22.12
N PRO A 61 -5.29 -8.72 -23.37
CA PRO A 61 -4.94 -9.93 -24.08
C PRO A 61 -3.70 -10.57 -23.44
N ASP A 62 -3.76 -11.89 -23.20
CA ASP A 62 -2.71 -12.71 -22.59
C ASP A 62 -1.26 -12.45 -23.06
N PRO A 63 -0.95 -12.18 -24.36
CA PRO A 63 0.43 -11.90 -24.81
C PRO A 63 1.04 -10.58 -24.32
N GLU A 64 0.30 -9.71 -23.62
CA GLU A 64 0.83 -8.43 -23.11
C GLU A 64 1.34 -8.49 -21.66
N LEU A 65 1.24 -9.65 -21.01
CA LEU A 65 1.54 -9.79 -19.58
C LEU A 65 3.02 -10.14 -19.34
N PHE A 66 3.79 -9.17 -18.82
CA PHE A 66 5.19 -9.37 -18.44
C PHE A 66 5.32 -9.87 -16.99
N TYR A 67 5.37 -11.19 -16.83
CA TYR A 67 5.55 -11.84 -15.54
C TYR A 67 7.01 -11.85 -15.08
N VAL A 68 7.24 -11.59 -13.81
CA VAL A 68 8.54 -11.59 -13.14
C VAL A 68 8.49 -12.32 -11.80
N SER A 69 9.65 -12.79 -11.34
CA SER A 69 9.78 -13.34 -9.99
C SER A 69 9.66 -12.23 -8.93
N LEU A 70 9.43 -12.61 -7.67
CA LEU A 70 9.45 -11.66 -6.55
C LEU A 70 10.79 -10.93 -6.42
N GLU A 71 11.90 -11.64 -6.63
CA GLU A 71 13.25 -11.06 -6.54
C GLU A 71 13.48 -10.01 -7.63
N ASP A 72 13.07 -10.32 -8.86
CA ASP A 72 13.14 -9.39 -9.99
C ASP A 72 12.21 -8.20 -9.78
N ALA A 73 10.96 -8.43 -9.36
CA ALA A 73 10.01 -7.36 -9.07
C ALA A 73 10.56 -6.38 -8.03
N ARG A 74 11.13 -6.90 -6.93
CA ARG A 74 11.78 -6.08 -5.89
C ARG A 74 12.97 -5.31 -6.44
N SER A 75 13.82 -5.95 -7.23
CA SER A 75 15.00 -5.30 -7.84
C SER A 75 14.60 -4.18 -8.79
N LEU A 76 13.61 -4.43 -9.64
CA LEU A 76 13.05 -3.45 -10.58
C LEU A 76 12.37 -2.29 -9.85
N TYR A 77 11.63 -2.58 -8.78
CA TYR A 77 10.99 -1.56 -7.94
C TYR A 77 12.03 -0.68 -7.23
N LEU A 78 13.08 -1.28 -6.67
CA LEU A 78 14.18 -0.53 -6.05
C LEU A 78 14.88 0.39 -7.03
N ALA A 79 15.05 -0.06 -8.28
CA ALA A 79 15.64 0.75 -9.36
C ALA A 79 14.69 1.87 -9.85
N ASN A 80 13.37 1.62 -9.85
CA ASN A 80 12.36 2.60 -10.22
C ASN A 80 11.07 2.44 -9.39
N PRO A 81 10.90 3.24 -8.33
CA PRO A 81 9.73 3.18 -7.46
C PRO A 81 8.42 3.56 -8.15
N SER A 82 8.47 4.14 -9.35
CA SER A 82 7.25 4.45 -10.12
C SER A 82 6.61 3.21 -10.74
N ARG A 83 7.33 2.08 -10.78
CA ARG A 83 6.77 0.81 -11.25
C ARG A 83 5.64 0.34 -10.35
N TYR A 84 4.68 -0.35 -10.95
CA TYR A 84 3.51 -0.90 -10.28
C TYR A 84 3.43 -2.39 -10.59
N PHE A 85 3.39 -3.22 -9.55
CA PHE A 85 3.33 -4.67 -9.68
C PHE A 85 2.06 -5.23 -9.07
N VAL A 86 1.43 -6.17 -9.77
CA VAL A 86 0.27 -6.92 -9.27
C VAL A 86 0.72 -8.32 -8.88
N ASP A 87 0.32 -8.78 -7.69
CA ASP A 87 0.50 -10.16 -7.24
C ASP A 87 -0.51 -11.06 -7.96
N MET A 88 0.00 -12.04 -8.70
CA MET A 88 -0.76 -13.04 -9.43
C MET A 88 -0.52 -14.40 -8.81
N GLN A 89 -1.59 -15.01 -8.30
CA GLN A 89 -1.57 -16.40 -7.88
C GLN A 89 -1.82 -17.31 -9.08
N ILE A 90 -0.81 -18.06 -9.47
CA ILE A 90 -0.88 -19.06 -10.53
C ILE A 90 -1.06 -20.42 -9.87
N TYR A 91 -2.26 -20.96 -9.98
CA TYR A 91 -2.60 -22.27 -9.43
C TYR A 91 -2.05 -23.37 -10.33
N GLU A 92 -1.16 -24.20 -9.79
CA GLU A 92 -0.65 -25.41 -10.44
C GLU A 92 -1.56 -26.61 -10.12
N SER A 93 -2.20 -26.60 -8.95
CA SER A 93 -3.28 -27.52 -8.55
C SER A 93 -4.26 -26.85 -7.58
N ALA A 94 -5.27 -27.58 -7.08
CA ALA A 94 -6.26 -27.04 -6.15
C ALA A 94 -5.65 -26.54 -4.82
N ASP A 95 -4.55 -27.14 -4.39
CA ASP A 95 -3.87 -26.84 -3.12
C ASP A 95 -2.48 -26.21 -3.31
N GLU A 96 -2.02 -26.08 -4.56
CA GLU A 96 -0.69 -25.59 -4.89
C GLU A 96 -0.78 -24.42 -5.86
N TYR A 97 -0.27 -23.28 -5.42
CA TYR A 97 -0.11 -22.10 -6.25
C TYR A 97 1.27 -21.52 -6.05
N ARG A 98 1.78 -20.88 -7.11
CA ARG A 98 2.94 -20.01 -7.02
C ARG A 98 2.51 -18.57 -7.19
N THR A 99 3.15 -17.68 -6.45
CA THR A 99 3.04 -16.24 -6.67
C THR A 99 3.99 -15.81 -7.77
N GLN A 100 3.48 -15.12 -8.78
CA GLN A 100 4.26 -14.35 -9.73
C GLN A 100 3.82 -12.89 -9.68
N TYR A 101 4.72 -11.99 -10.01
CA TYR A 101 4.38 -10.57 -10.12
C TYR A 101 4.23 -10.21 -11.59
N LEU A 102 3.19 -9.46 -11.90
CA LEU A 102 3.02 -8.84 -13.20
C LEU A 102 3.50 -7.40 -13.13
N ASP A 103 4.41 -7.01 -14.03
CA ASP A 103 4.72 -5.58 -14.21
C ASP A 103 3.53 -4.89 -14.89
N PHE A 104 2.76 -4.18 -14.08
CA PHE A 104 1.51 -3.54 -14.47
C PHE A 104 1.68 -2.06 -14.79
N THR A 105 2.92 -1.58 -14.89
CA THR A 105 3.24 -0.16 -15.00
C THR A 105 2.57 0.52 -16.20
N LEU A 106 2.45 -0.17 -17.34
CA LEU A 106 1.80 0.37 -18.56
C LEU A 106 0.29 0.47 -18.47
N HIS A 107 -0.32 -0.24 -17.52
CA HIS A 107 -1.77 -0.35 -17.36
C HIS A 107 -2.27 0.37 -16.11
N VAL A 108 -1.39 1.06 -15.39
CA VAL A 108 -1.75 1.78 -14.16
C VAL A 108 -2.72 2.91 -14.50
N THR A 109 -3.86 2.96 -13.80
CA THR A 109 -4.83 4.04 -13.93
C THR A 109 -4.61 5.09 -12.87
N GLU A 110 -5.21 6.28 -13.06
CA GLU A 110 -5.19 7.34 -12.06
C GLU A 110 -5.77 6.86 -10.72
N LEU A 111 -6.80 6.01 -10.75
CA LEU A 111 -7.41 5.41 -9.55
C LEU A 111 -6.43 4.52 -8.78
N LEU A 112 -5.63 3.69 -9.48
CA LEU A 112 -4.59 2.87 -8.85
C LEU A 112 -3.48 3.73 -8.26
N MET A 113 -3.13 4.83 -8.92
CA MET A 113 -2.13 5.77 -8.42
C MET A 113 -2.62 6.54 -7.19
N GLU A 114 -3.87 7.00 -7.16
CA GLU A 114 -4.49 7.58 -5.97
C GLU A 114 -4.52 6.56 -4.82
N SER A 115 -4.93 5.32 -5.10
CA SER A 115 -5.01 4.25 -4.10
C SER A 115 -3.66 3.99 -3.45
N ARG A 116 -2.60 3.93 -4.27
CA ARG A 116 -1.24 3.76 -3.79
C ARG A 116 -0.80 4.93 -2.89
N ARG A 117 -1.03 6.17 -3.32
CA ARG A 117 -0.68 7.38 -2.53
C ARG A 117 -1.42 7.39 -1.20
N LEU A 118 -2.72 7.12 -1.20
CA LEU A 118 -3.51 7.09 0.02
C LEU A 118 -3.07 5.98 0.97
N ARG A 119 -2.71 4.79 0.46
CA ARG A 119 -2.17 3.69 1.29
C ARG A 119 -0.81 4.05 1.92
N VAL A 120 0.04 4.77 1.20
CA VAL A 120 1.29 5.31 1.75
C VAL A 120 0.99 6.31 2.88
N GLU A 121 0.06 7.24 2.64
CA GLU A 121 -0.29 8.28 3.63
C GLU A 121 -0.92 7.67 4.89
N ILE A 122 -1.87 6.73 4.75
CA ILE A 122 -2.43 5.97 5.87
C ILE A 122 -1.32 5.25 6.64
N GLY A 123 -0.40 4.58 5.91
CA GLY A 123 0.72 3.86 6.49
C GLY A 123 1.71 4.72 7.26
N ALA A 124 1.82 6.01 6.89
CA ALA A 124 2.69 6.99 7.54
C ALA A 124 2.04 7.70 8.75
N THR A 125 0.78 7.40 9.07
CA THR A 125 0.13 7.97 10.26
C THR A 125 0.75 7.42 11.54
N THR A 126 0.85 8.27 12.58
CA THR A 126 1.40 7.87 13.88
C THR A 126 0.66 6.69 14.50
N ALA A 127 -0.67 6.62 14.36
CA ALA A 127 -1.47 5.52 14.89
C ALA A 127 -1.11 4.16 14.26
N ILE A 128 -0.87 4.11 12.95
CA ILE A 128 -0.43 2.89 12.26
C ILE A 128 1.01 2.55 12.64
N GLU A 129 1.90 3.55 12.69
CA GLU A 129 3.28 3.34 13.10
C GLU A 129 3.39 2.76 14.52
N GLU A 130 2.66 3.30 15.49
CA GLU A 130 2.61 2.79 16.86
C GLU A 130 2.04 1.37 16.94
N MET A 131 1.00 1.07 16.16
CA MET A 131 0.45 -0.29 16.05
C MET A 131 1.52 -1.27 15.54
N LEU A 132 2.25 -0.92 14.48
CA LEU A 132 3.28 -1.77 13.89
C LEU A 132 4.43 -2.02 14.89
N LYS A 133 4.90 -0.95 15.56
CA LYS A 133 5.90 -1.06 16.62
C LYS A 133 5.42 -1.95 17.77
N GLY A 134 4.19 -1.76 18.25
CA GLY A 134 3.60 -2.53 19.35
C GLY A 134 3.35 -4.00 19.01
N ALA A 135 3.02 -4.31 17.76
CA ALA A 135 2.96 -5.70 17.28
C ALA A 135 4.34 -6.37 17.27
N SER A 136 5.39 -5.58 17.04
CA SER A 136 6.77 -6.06 16.94
C SER A 136 7.52 -6.18 18.27
N THR A 137 7.12 -5.47 19.33
CA THR A 137 7.82 -5.45 20.63
C THR A 137 7.52 -6.64 21.55
N ARG A 138 6.77 -7.65 21.08
CA ARG A 138 6.43 -8.84 21.90
C ARG A 138 7.55 -9.88 22.07
N ALA A 139 8.81 -9.56 21.81
CA ALA A 139 9.92 -10.49 22.03
C ALA A 139 11.24 -9.73 22.26
N ASP A 140 11.58 -9.49 23.53
CA ASP A 140 12.83 -8.90 24.05
C ASP A 140 12.75 -7.38 24.32
N ASP A 141 12.92 -7.00 25.59
CA ASP A 141 12.92 -5.62 26.15
C ASP A 141 14.10 -4.74 25.65
N VAL A 142 14.54 -4.91 24.41
CA VAL A 142 15.62 -4.13 23.82
C VAL A 142 15.05 -2.83 23.26
N PRO A 143 15.50 -1.65 23.71
CA PRO A 143 15.13 -0.38 23.08
C PRO A 143 15.55 -0.38 21.60
N LEU A 144 14.60 -0.11 20.71
CA LEU A 144 14.84 -0.08 19.27
C LEU A 144 14.76 1.35 18.72
N THR A 145 15.70 1.70 17.85
CA THR A 145 15.60 2.88 16.99
C THR A 145 14.94 2.49 15.67
N TRP A 146 13.85 3.17 15.33
CA TRP A 146 13.04 2.84 14.16
C TRP A 146 13.35 3.76 12.99
N THR A 147 13.56 3.17 11.80
CA THR A 147 13.83 3.90 10.56
C THR A 147 13.01 3.35 9.41
N TYR A 148 12.52 4.24 8.54
CA TYR A 148 11.87 3.85 7.31
C TYR A 148 12.91 3.52 6.24
N GLN A 149 12.76 2.35 5.61
CA GLN A 149 13.55 1.88 4.48
C GLN A 149 12.65 1.55 3.29
N ARG A 150 13.27 1.31 2.13
CA ARG A 150 12.58 0.98 0.87
C ARG A 150 11.43 1.94 0.56
N PHE A 151 11.76 3.23 0.57
CA PHE A 151 10.84 4.33 0.30
C PHE A 151 9.71 4.50 1.32
N GLY A 152 9.76 3.83 2.47
CA GLY A 152 8.72 3.84 3.52
C GLY A 152 7.96 2.52 3.64
N GLN A 153 8.21 1.57 2.75
CA GLN A 153 7.52 0.27 2.73
C GLN A 153 7.90 -0.60 3.94
N ILE A 154 9.10 -0.41 4.49
CA ILE A 154 9.60 -1.20 5.60
C ILE A 154 9.99 -0.28 6.75
N LEU A 155 9.43 -0.53 7.91
CA LEU A 155 9.83 0.08 9.17
C LEU A 155 10.79 -0.88 9.88
N VAL A 156 12.07 -0.51 9.97
CA VAL A 156 13.16 -1.34 10.52
C VAL A 156 13.53 -0.84 11.91
N GLY A 157 13.53 -1.74 12.90
CA GLY A 157 13.96 -1.49 14.26
C GLY A 157 15.36 -2.04 14.50
N CYS A 158 16.30 -1.15 14.81
CA CYS A 158 17.69 -1.48 15.08
C CYS A 158 18.03 -1.35 16.58
N ASP A 159 18.94 -2.19 17.08
CA ASP A 159 19.54 -2.05 18.41
C ASP A 159 20.54 -0.88 18.47
N GLU A 160 21.14 -0.63 19.64
CA GLU A 160 22.14 0.42 19.84
C GLU A 160 23.42 0.23 19.00
N ALA A 161 23.72 -1.01 18.59
CA ALA A 161 24.84 -1.33 17.72
C ALA A 161 24.50 -1.16 16.22
N GLY A 162 23.25 -0.84 15.89
CA GLY A 162 22.77 -0.65 14.53
C GLY A 162 22.36 -1.95 13.82
N ASN A 163 22.29 -3.08 14.53
CA ASN A 163 21.85 -4.35 13.95
C ASN A 163 20.33 -4.34 13.78
N GLU A 164 19.84 -4.79 12.63
CA GLU A 164 18.42 -5.02 12.42
C GLU A 164 17.94 -6.14 13.36
N VAL A 165 17.02 -5.79 14.26
CA VAL A 165 16.39 -6.76 15.18
C VAL A 165 15.00 -7.14 14.68
N ARG A 166 14.30 -6.18 14.07
CA ARG A 166 12.92 -6.34 13.59
C ARG A 166 12.66 -5.51 12.34
N HIS A 167 11.71 -5.97 11.54
CA HIS A 167 11.10 -5.14 10.52
C HIS A 167 9.58 -5.38 10.45
N CYS A 168 8.85 -4.33 10.09
CA CYS A 168 7.43 -4.38 9.80
C CYS A 168 7.22 -3.90 8.36
N THR A 169 6.35 -4.58 7.63
CA THR A 169 6.04 -4.22 6.26
C THR A 169 4.71 -3.48 6.20
N VAL A 170 4.71 -2.35 5.52
CA VAL A 170 3.51 -1.52 5.30
C VAL A 170 2.90 -1.92 3.94
N PRO A 171 1.68 -2.47 3.90
CA PRO A 171 1.09 -3.00 2.68
C PRO A 171 0.61 -1.87 1.77
N TRP A 172 1.31 -1.66 0.66
CA TRP A 172 1.06 -0.63 -0.34
C TRP A 172 0.56 -1.24 -1.64
N SER A 173 -0.40 -0.61 -2.30
CA SER A 173 -0.85 -1.06 -3.61
C SER A 173 0.30 -0.97 -4.62
N GLY A 174 0.48 -1.99 -5.46
CA GLY A 174 1.46 -1.96 -6.55
C GLY A 174 2.91 -2.21 -6.17
N VAL A 175 3.19 -2.68 -4.95
CA VAL A 175 4.55 -2.92 -4.47
C VAL A 175 4.76 -4.41 -4.20
N PRO A 176 5.90 -5.00 -4.60
CA PRO A 176 6.16 -6.41 -4.34
C PRO A 176 6.44 -6.67 -2.86
N PHE A 177 5.71 -7.63 -2.27
CA PHE A 177 5.80 -8.07 -0.88
C PHE A 177 6.38 -9.48 -0.76
#